data_AF-A0A5N5SU50-F1
#
_entry.id   AF-A0A5N5SU50-F1
#
_cell.length_a   1.000
_cell.length_b   1.000
_cell.length_c   1.000
_cell.angle_alpha   90.00
_cell.angle_beta   90.00
_cell.angle_gamma   90.00
#
_symmetry.space_group_name_H-M   'P 1'
#
loop_
_entity.id
_entity.type
_entity.pdbx_description
1 polymer ?
#
loop_
_entity_poly.entity_id
_entity_poly.type
_entity_poly.pdbx_seq_one_letter_code
_entity_poly.pdbx_strand_id
1 'polypeptide(L)'
;MSESDLRISSPVICCSLTVETLFPQGTIKKSTCYKSSKISLGRNEFRDIILQMEAPKLRLDFIIKKFNLHKKFLREGKATLQLKDQLTNLMIANAPPNALLTFLKVLNDKTEKHIQNNENVPARARMLSNLPKAFDEISPMTVKK
;
A
#
# COMPACT_ATOMS: atom_id res chain seq x y z
N MET A 1 -13.35 -27.88 -0.07
CA MET A 1 -11.96 -28.24 0.31
C MET A 1 -11.14 -28.06 -0.97
N SER A 2 -10.32 -27.03 -1.14
CA SER A 2 -9.29 -26.56 -0.19
C SER A 2 -8.98 -25.07 -0.41
N GLU A 3 -9.05 -24.29 0.67
CA GLU A 3 -8.52 -22.93 0.76
C GLU A 3 -6.99 -23.00 0.93
N SER A 4 -6.27 -22.70 -0.14
CA SER A 4 -4.82 -22.44 -0.08
C SER A 4 -4.61 -20.98 0.31
N ASP A 5 -4.69 -20.69 1.61
CA ASP A 5 -4.23 -19.43 2.20
C ASP A 5 -2.69 -19.37 2.10
N LEU A 6 -2.24 -18.86 0.95
CA LEU A 6 -0.87 -18.41 0.76
C LEU A 6 -0.60 -17.29 1.77
N ARG A 7 0.11 -17.63 2.85
CA ARG A 7 0.70 -16.68 3.81
C ARG A 7 1.78 -15.86 3.09
N ILE A 8 1.38 -14.81 2.38
CA ILE A 8 2.34 -13.90 1.77
C ILE A 8 2.68 -12.79 2.77
N SER A 9 3.79 -12.98 3.48
CA SER A 9 4.50 -11.87 4.12
C SER A 9 4.87 -10.87 3.02
N SER A 10 4.39 -9.63 3.11
CA SER A 10 4.74 -8.61 2.13
C SER A 10 6.21 -8.23 2.31
N PRO A 11 7.05 -8.38 1.27
CA PRO A 11 8.46 -8.05 1.39
C PRO A 11 8.63 -6.55 1.65
N VAL A 12 9.45 -6.18 2.63
CA VAL A 12 9.91 -4.79 2.78
C VAL A 12 10.94 -4.53 1.70
N ILE A 13 10.75 -3.49 0.90
CA ILE A 13 11.68 -3.16 -0.19
C ILE A 13 12.32 -1.80 0.05
N CYS A 14 13.63 -1.72 -0.18
CA CYS A 14 14.36 -0.46 -0.21
C CYS A 14 14.29 0.10 -1.63
N CYS A 15 13.89 1.36 -1.75
CA CYS A 15 13.68 2.02 -3.04
C CYS A 15 13.73 3.55 -2.92
N SER A 16 13.82 4.21 -4.07
CA SER A 16 13.46 5.61 -4.20
C SER A 16 11.95 5.74 -4.38
N LEU A 17 11.31 6.61 -3.61
CA LEU A 17 9.88 6.91 -3.76
C LEU A 17 9.69 8.39 -4.09
N THR A 18 9.02 8.68 -5.20
CA THR A 18 8.53 10.03 -5.50
C THR A 18 7.04 10.08 -5.21
N VAL A 19 6.64 11.05 -4.38
CA VAL A 19 5.25 11.31 -4.01
C VAL A 19 4.82 12.58 -4.72
N GLU A 20 3.86 12.47 -5.63
CA GLU A 20 3.29 13.60 -6.34
C GLU A 20 1.85 13.81 -5.92
N THR A 21 1.54 14.96 -5.36
CA THR A 21 0.16 15.39 -5.13
C THR A 21 -0.33 16.12 -6.36
N LEU A 22 -1.51 15.75 -6.84
CA LEU A 22 -2.18 16.31 -8.00
C LEU A 22 -3.29 17.27 -7.55
N PHE A 23 -3.60 18.23 -8.41
CA PHE A 23 -4.85 18.96 -8.37
C PHE A 23 -6.00 18.08 -8.91
N PRO A 24 -7.27 18.42 -8.59
CA PRO A 24 -8.43 17.74 -9.16
C PRO A 24 -8.45 17.74 -10.69
N GLN A 25 -7.87 18.77 -11.32
CA GLN A 25 -7.69 18.87 -12.78
C GLN A 25 -6.56 17.98 -13.34
N GLY A 26 -5.85 17.21 -12.51
CA GLY A 26 -4.78 16.30 -12.93
C GLY A 26 -3.39 16.93 -13.03
N THR A 27 -3.24 18.23 -12.80
CA THR A 27 -1.93 18.91 -12.78
C THR A 27 -1.15 18.61 -11.51
N ILE A 28 0.18 18.51 -11.58
CA ILE A 28 1.03 18.27 -10.40
C ILE A 28 1.05 19.53 -9.53
N LYS A 29 0.59 19.40 -8.29
CA LYS A 29 0.64 20.45 -7.26
C LYS A 29 1.99 20.46 -6.54
N LYS A 30 2.47 19.29 -6.15
CA LYS A 30 3.71 19.11 -5.39
C LYS A 30 4.31 17.76 -5.75
N SER A 31 5.62 17.72 -5.95
CA SER A 31 6.38 16.48 -6.13
C SER A 31 7.52 16.45 -5.12
N THR A 32 7.70 15.33 -4.42
CA THR A 32 8.76 15.16 -3.42
C THR A 32 9.40 13.79 -3.59
N CYS A 33 10.71 13.78 -3.81
CA CYS A 33 11.48 12.56 -4.06
C CYS A 33 12.29 12.16 -2.82
N TYR A 34 12.12 10.92 -2.40
CA TYR A 34 12.82 10.28 -1.30
C TYR A 34 13.77 9.23 -1.87
N LYS A 35 15.05 9.57 -2.01
CA LYS A 35 16.06 8.73 -2.67
C LYS A 35 16.40 7.43 -1.93
N SER A 36 16.15 7.40 -0.62
CA SER A 36 16.40 6.23 0.23
C SER A 36 15.23 6.06 1.17
N SER A 37 14.27 5.24 0.75
CA SER A 37 13.08 4.91 1.51
C SER A 37 12.90 3.40 1.61
N LYS A 38 12.31 2.94 2.69
CA LYS A 38 11.79 1.58 2.84
C LYS A 38 10.29 1.63 2.69
N ILE A 39 9.71 0.77 1.88
CA ILE A 39 8.27 0.64 1.79
C ILE A 39 7.81 -0.75 2.26
N SER A 40 6.69 -0.77 2.96
CA SER A 40 6.05 -1.96 3.51
C SER A 40 4.53 -1.87 3.31
N LEU A 41 3.86 -3.02 3.34
CA LEU A 41 2.40 -3.07 3.35
C LEU A 41 1.93 -3.49 4.74
N GLY A 42 0.88 -2.83 5.22
CA GLY A 42 0.22 -3.11 6.49
C GLY A 42 -1.30 -3.13 6.34
N ARG A 43 -1.99 -3.34 7.45
CA ARG A 43 -3.45 -3.12 7.56
C ARG A 43 -3.72 -2.19 8.72
N ASN A 44 -4.72 -1.32 8.59
CA ASN A 44 -5.23 -0.56 9.73
C ASN A 44 -6.30 -1.37 10.49
N GLU A 45 -6.76 -0.81 11.60
CA GLU A 45 -7.90 -1.30 12.39
C GLU A 45 -9.21 -1.48 11.57
N PHE A 46 -9.35 -0.78 10.45
CA PHE A 46 -10.48 -0.87 9.53
C PHE A 46 -10.29 -1.92 8.44
N ARG A 47 -9.21 -2.71 8.52
CA ARG A 47 -8.74 -3.70 7.54
C ARG A 47 -8.38 -3.14 6.17
N ASP A 48 -8.32 -1.81 6.01
CA ASP A 48 -7.79 -1.17 4.81
C ASP A 48 -6.29 -1.46 4.68
N ILE A 49 -5.83 -1.58 3.44
CA ILE A 49 -4.41 -1.79 3.14
C ILE A 49 -3.70 -0.44 3.23
N ILE A 50 -2.60 -0.40 3.98
CA ILE A 50 -1.72 0.76 4.08
C ILE A 50 -0.41 0.44 3.39
N LEU A 51 0.06 1.34 2.53
CA LEU A 51 1.45 1.39 2.10
C LEU A 51 2.17 2.37 3.02
N GLN A 52 3.03 1.85 3.87
CA GLN A 52 3.88 2.66 4.73
C GLN A 52 5.21 2.89 4.03
N MET A 53 5.68 4.12 4.10
CA MET A 53 7.00 4.54 3.66
C MET A 53 7.77 5.09 4.85
N GLU A 54 8.98 4.58 5.04
CA GLU A 54 9.92 5.04 6.04
C GLU A 54 11.16 5.63 5.35
N ALA A 55 11.40 6.91 5.60
CA ALA A 55 12.61 7.64 5.26
C ALA A 55 13.34 8.03 6.56
N PRO A 56 14.64 8.40 6.52
CA PRO A 56 15.47 8.58 7.73
C PRO A 56 14.92 9.51 8.81
N LYS A 57 14.03 10.44 8.47
CA LYS A 57 13.42 11.40 9.40
C LYS A 57 11.90 11.54 9.23
N LEU A 58 11.27 10.66 8.45
CA LEU A 58 9.87 10.80 8.08
C LEU A 58 9.24 9.45 7.85
N ARG A 59 8.04 9.25 8.39
CA ARG A 59 7.17 8.13 8.07
C ARG A 59 5.91 8.67 7.40
N LEU A 60 5.51 8.07 6.29
CA LEU A 60 4.32 8.42 5.53
C LEU A 60 3.48 7.18 5.30
N ASP A 61 2.19 7.27 5.62
CA ASP A 61 1.24 6.18 5.45
C ASP A 61 0.23 6.56 4.36
N PHE A 62 0.07 5.68 3.36
CA PHE A 62 -0.86 5.85 2.25
C PHE A 62 -1.92 4.76 2.28
N ILE A 63 -3.20 5.15 2.36
CA ILE A 63 -4.30 4.20 2.37
C ILE A 63 -4.65 3.82 0.94
N ILE A 64 -4.56 2.53 0.63
CA ILE A 64 -4.76 1.99 -0.71
C ILE A 64 -6.20 1.48 -0.86
N LYS A 65 -7.09 2.35 -1.36
CA LYS A 65 -8.50 2.01 -1.65
C LYS A 65 -8.78 1.85 -3.14
N LYS A 66 -8.64 2.95 -3.89
CA LYS A 66 -8.82 2.99 -5.34
C LYS A 66 -7.55 3.47 -6.00
N PHE A 67 -6.86 2.57 -6.69
CA PHE A 67 -5.59 2.88 -7.35
C PHE A 67 -5.53 2.38 -8.79
N ASN A 68 -4.56 2.90 -9.55
CA ASN A 68 -4.14 2.35 -10.83
C ASN A 68 -2.66 2.01 -10.74
N LEU A 69 -2.32 0.78 -11.16
CA LEU A 69 -0.95 0.30 -11.12
C LEU A 69 -0.35 0.26 -12.52
N HIS A 70 0.70 1.04 -12.73
CA HIS A 70 1.49 1.04 -13.95
C HIS A 70 2.78 0.25 -13.72
N LYS A 71 2.87 -0.91 -14.38
CA LYS A 71 3.98 -1.87 -14.27
C LYS A 71 4.89 -1.92 -15.52
N LYS A 72 4.80 -0.91 -16.41
CA LYS A 72 5.54 -0.88 -17.69
C LYS A 72 7.05 -1.03 -17.50
N PHE A 73 7.58 -0.49 -16.41
CA PHE A 73 9.01 -0.44 -16.11
C PHE A 73 9.42 -1.37 -14.95
N LEU A 74 8.61 -2.39 -14.67
CA LEU A 74 8.83 -3.30 -13.55
C LEU A 74 10.16 -4.06 -13.65
N ARG A 75 10.57 -4.42 -14.88
CA ARG A 75 11.85 -5.07 -15.16
C ARG A 75 13.06 -4.18 -14.82
N GLU A 76 12.88 -2.87 -14.84
CA GLU A 76 13.88 -1.87 -14.43
C GLU A 76 13.79 -1.52 -12.94
N GLY A 77 12.92 -2.18 -12.17
CA GLY A 77 12.74 -1.86 -10.75
C GLY A 77 11.91 -0.58 -10.52
N LYS A 78 11.06 -0.21 -11.49
CA LYS A 78 10.20 0.98 -11.42
C LYS A 78 8.72 0.61 -11.54
N ALA A 79 7.88 1.30 -10.78
CA ALA A 79 6.43 1.16 -10.88
C ALA A 79 5.75 2.46 -10.44
N THR A 80 4.55 2.72 -10.96
CA THR A 80 3.76 3.88 -10.54
C THR A 80 2.42 3.43 -10.02
N LEU A 81 2.06 3.89 -8.82
CA LEU A 81 0.80 3.64 -8.17
C LEU A 81 0.04 4.96 -8.05
N GLN A 82 -1.04 5.10 -8.82
CA GLN A 82 -1.86 6.31 -8.83
C GLN A 82 -3.06 6.13 -7.90
N LEU A 83 -3.07 6.82 -6.77
CA LEU A 83 -4.16 6.81 -5.80
C LEU A 83 -5.21 7.85 -6.22
N LYS A 84 -6.32 7.38 -6.81
CA LYS A 84 -7.40 8.25 -7.31
C LYS A 84 -8.13 8.97 -6.17
N ASP A 85 -8.28 8.29 -5.03
CA ASP A 85 -8.96 8.83 -3.84
C ASP A 85 -8.19 9.99 -3.20
N GLN A 86 -6.86 9.92 -3.21
CA GLN A 86 -5.98 10.90 -2.58
C GLN A 86 -5.36 11.90 -3.57
N LEU A 87 -5.76 11.84 -4.85
CA LEU A 87 -5.14 12.60 -5.95
C LEU A 87 -3.60 12.56 -5.87
N THR A 88 -3.03 11.38 -5.63
CA THR A 88 -1.59 11.23 -5.35
C THR A 88 -0.98 10.13 -6.20
N ASN A 89 0.14 10.41 -6.85
CA ASN A 89 0.95 9.43 -7.55
C ASN A 89 2.15 9.03 -6.70
N LEU A 90 2.34 7.73 -6.52
CA LEU A 90 3.50 7.15 -5.88
C LEU A 90 4.35 6.46 -6.94
N MET A 91 5.51 7.02 -7.24
CA MET A 91 6.45 6.47 -8.22
C MET A 91 7.60 5.81 -7.49
N ILE A 92 7.67 4.49 -7.61
CA ILE A 92 8.74 3.65 -7.07
C ILE A 92 9.82 3.54 -8.14
N ALA A 93 11.08 3.73 -7.74
CA ALA A 93 12.25 3.54 -8.57
C ALA A 93 13.39 2.89 -7.78
N ASN A 94 14.37 2.32 -8.49
CA ASN A 94 15.55 1.68 -7.89
C ASN A 94 15.22 0.54 -6.89
N ALA A 95 14.09 -0.14 -7.08
CA ALA A 95 13.74 -1.30 -6.28
C ALA A 95 14.28 -2.60 -6.93
N PRO A 96 14.62 -3.64 -6.15
CA PRO A 96 14.95 -4.94 -6.73
C PRO A 96 13.74 -5.50 -7.52
N PRO A 97 13.86 -5.82 -8.82
CA PRO A 97 12.70 -6.09 -9.68
C PRO A 97 11.88 -7.31 -9.24
N ASN A 98 12.53 -8.37 -8.74
CA ASN A 98 11.84 -9.56 -8.21
C ASN A 98 11.07 -9.26 -6.92
N ALA A 99 11.66 -8.45 -6.04
CA ALA A 99 11.02 -8.04 -4.79
C ALA A 99 9.84 -7.09 -5.08
N LEU A 100 10.02 -6.14 -6.00
CA LEU A 100 8.98 -5.21 -6.44
C LEU A 100 7.82 -5.96 -7.13
N LEU A 101 8.10 -6.95 -7.97
CA LEU A 101 7.08 -7.81 -8.57
C LEU A 101 6.25 -8.52 -7.50
N THR A 102 6.91 -9.11 -6.51
CA THR A 102 6.25 -9.81 -5.41
C THR A 102 5.41 -8.84 -4.57
N PHE A 103 5.96 -7.68 -4.22
CA PHE A 103 5.27 -6.61 -3.50
C PHE A 103 3.98 -6.17 -4.21
N LEU A 104 4.07 -5.91 -5.52
CA LEU A 104 2.93 -5.46 -6.32
C LEU A 104 1.86 -6.56 -6.51
N LYS A 105 2.27 -7.83 -6.64
CA LYS A 105 1.32 -8.96 -6.64
C LYS A 105 0.55 -9.03 -5.33
N VAL A 106 1.26 -8.94 -4.20
CA VAL A 106 0.62 -8.93 -2.87
C VAL A 106 -0.33 -7.76 -2.70
N LEU A 107 0.06 -6.57 -3.18
CA LEU A 107 -0.78 -5.38 -3.14
C LEU A 107 -2.07 -5.61 -3.93
N ASN A 108 -1.97 -6.08 -5.18
CA ASN A 108 -3.14 -6.38 -6.01
C ASN A 108 -4.02 -7.46 -5.39
N ASP A 109 -3.47 -8.62 -5.04
CA ASP A 109 -4.23 -9.74 -4.50
C ASP A 109 -4.93 -9.37 -3.20
N LYS A 110 -4.26 -8.62 -2.31
CA LYS A 110 -4.87 -8.16 -1.06
C LYS A 110 -5.96 -7.12 -1.33
N THR A 111 -5.80 -6.24 -2.32
CA THR A 111 -6.82 -5.21 -2.61
C THR A 111 -8.05 -5.82 -3.26
N GLU A 112 -7.88 -6.73 -4.22
CA GLU A 112 -9.01 -7.45 -4.85
C GLU A 112 -9.80 -8.24 -3.81
N LYS A 113 -9.11 -9.00 -2.95
CA LYS A 113 -9.75 -9.72 -1.83
C LYS A 113 -10.44 -8.77 -0.84
N HIS A 114 -9.87 -7.59 -0.60
CA HIS A 114 -10.47 -6.61 0.28
C HIS A 114 -11.73 -6.01 -0.34
N ILE A 115 -11.72 -5.64 -1.63
CA ILE A 115 -12.90 -5.11 -2.33
C ILE A 115 -14.04 -6.12 -2.28
N GLN A 116 -13.76 -7.40 -2.58
CA GLN A 116 -14.76 -8.48 -2.53
C GLN A 116 -15.30 -8.76 -1.11
N ASN A 117 -14.52 -8.51 -0.05
CA ASN A 117 -14.91 -8.80 1.33
C ASN A 117 -15.51 -7.57 2.05
N ASN A 118 -15.23 -6.35 1.57
CA ASN A 118 -15.74 -5.09 2.15
C ASN A 118 -17.10 -4.67 1.58
N GLU A 119 -17.66 -5.41 0.62
CA GLU A 119 -19.06 -5.25 0.18
C GLU A 119 -20.07 -5.46 1.33
N ASN A 120 -19.61 -6.00 2.47
CA ASN A 120 -20.40 -6.29 3.66
C ASN A 120 -20.11 -5.40 4.89
N VAL A 121 -19.26 -4.36 4.82
CA VAL A 121 -19.07 -3.46 5.96
C VAL A 121 -19.92 -2.19 5.79
N PRO A 122 -21.08 -2.07 6.47
CA PRO A 122 -21.97 -0.93 6.31
C PRO A 122 -21.27 0.35 6.76
N ALA A 123 -21.38 1.40 5.95
CA ALA A 123 -20.83 2.74 6.20
C ALA A 123 -21.14 3.30 7.60
N ARG A 124 -22.20 2.81 8.24
CA ARG A 124 -22.60 3.14 9.62
C ARG A 124 -21.56 2.75 10.69
N ALA A 125 -20.82 1.66 10.51
CA ALA A 125 -19.81 1.23 11.48
C ALA A 125 -18.58 2.14 11.48
N ARG A 126 -18.26 2.77 10.34
CA ARG A 126 -17.13 3.72 10.20
C ARG A 126 -17.40 5.08 10.86
N MET A 127 -18.66 5.47 11.02
CA MET A 127 -19.05 6.72 11.72
C MET A 127 -19.04 6.59 13.25
N LEU A 128 -19.11 5.37 13.79
CA LEU A 128 -19.24 5.10 15.22
C LEU A 128 -17.92 4.71 15.90
N SER A 129 -16.84 4.53 15.15
CA SER A 129 -15.55 4.08 15.68
C SER A 129 -14.72 5.24 16.22
N ASN A 130 -14.79 5.47 17.53
CA ASN A 130 -13.82 6.26 18.32
C ASN A 130 -12.51 5.48 18.57
N LEU A 131 -12.09 4.58 17.67
CA LEU A 131 -10.89 3.78 17.89
C LEU A 131 -9.61 4.59 17.57
N PRO A 132 -8.59 4.53 18.45
CA PRO A 132 -7.31 5.20 18.22
C PRO A 132 -6.56 4.52 17.07
N LYS A 133 -6.08 5.33 16.11
CA LYS A 133 -5.31 4.92 14.92
C LYS A 133 -4.26 3.85 15.25
N ALA A 134 -4.60 2.58 15.06
CA ALA A 134 -3.71 1.45 15.32
C ALA A 134 -3.15 0.97 13.98
N PHE A 135 -1.87 1.27 13.74
CA PHE A 135 -1.09 0.65 12.68
C PHE A 135 -0.61 -0.71 13.19
N ASP A 136 -1.21 -1.79 12.69
CA ASP A 136 -0.77 -3.15 12.97
C ASP A 136 0.25 -3.53 11.90
N GLU A 137 1.54 -3.50 12.25
CA GLU A 137 2.57 -4.18 11.45
C GLU A 137 2.17 -5.64 11.35
N ILE A 138 2.16 -6.20 10.14
CA ILE A 138 1.71 -7.58 9.89
C ILE A 138 2.70 -8.55 10.56
N SER A 139 2.53 -8.80 11.85
CA SER A 139 3.34 -9.70 12.67
C SER A 139 2.65 -11.07 12.79
N PRO A 140 3.45 -12.14 12.90
CA PRO A 140 2.97 -13.50 12.80
C PRO A 140 2.18 -13.87 14.06
N MET A 141 0.89 -14.15 13.91
CA MET A 141 0.05 -14.64 15.01
C MET A 141 0.60 -15.98 15.53
N THR A 142 1.16 -15.95 16.73
CA THR A 142 1.50 -17.13 17.53
C THR A 142 0.20 -17.81 17.94
N VAL A 143 -0.05 -18.99 17.37
CA VAL A 143 -1.13 -19.86 17.85
C VAL A 143 -0.66 -20.41 19.20
N LYS A 144 -1.27 -19.94 20.29
CA LYS A 144 -1.15 -20.62 21.59
C LYS A 144 -1.83 -21.98 21.45
N LYS A 145 -1.08 -23.05 21.74
CA LYS A 145 -1.65 -24.35 22.09
C LYS A 145 -1.97 -24.36 23.57
#